data_AF-A0A7S8A7G6-F1
#
_entry.id   AF-A0A7S8A7G6-F1
#
_cell.length_a   1.000
_cell.length_b   1.000
_cell.length_c   1.000
_cell.angle_alpha   90.00
_cell.angle_beta   90.00
_cell.angle_gamma   90.00
#
_symmetry.space_group_name_H-M   'P 1'
#
loop_
_entity.id
_entity.type
_entity.pdbx_description
1 polymer ?
#
loop_
_entity_poly.entity_id
_entity_poly.type
_entity_poly.pdbx_seq_one_letter_code
_entity_poly.pdbx_strand_id
1 'polypeptide(L)'
;MIELTADDVRTLAELGFMALSRGQGAKAAAIFAGVQAARPAEEAGFIGAALVDLAAGNYAGAVRTMRALPPTDTQQAFLAMALYRSGDRAAAREILLEVMQTAGDRPDAALARELLVELDGVAEPMFR
;
A
#
# COMPACT_ATOMS: atom_id res chain seq x y z
N MET A 1 -11.64 -26.83 -11.70
CA MET A 1 -10.71 -25.92 -11.01
C MET A 1 -11.06 -24.53 -11.53
N ILE A 2 -11.46 -23.61 -10.66
CA ILE A 2 -11.76 -22.23 -11.09
C ILE A 2 -10.42 -21.51 -11.12
N GLU A 3 -9.98 -21.09 -12.30
CA GLU A 3 -8.85 -20.18 -12.43
C GLU A 3 -9.35 -18.73 -12.36
N LEU A 4 -8.71 -17.92 -11.52
CA LEU A 4 -8.98 -16.49 -11.46
C LEU A 4 -8.15 -15.79 -12.53
N THR A 5 -8.84 -15.04 -13.39
CA THR A 5 -8.22 -14.20 -14.41
C THR A 5 -7.51 -13.00 -13.75
N ALA A 6 -6.68 -12.28 -14.53
CA ALA A 6 -6.07 -11.05 -14.04
C ALA A 6 -7.12 -9.98 -13.67
N ASP A 7 -8.23 -9.93 -14.40
CA ASP A 7 -9.32 -9.00 -14.11
C ASP A 7 -10.07 -9.39 -12.83
N ASP A 8 -10.29 -10.69 -12.57
CA ASP A 8 -10.88 -11.13 -11.30
C ASP A 8 -10.02 -10.74 -10.10
N VAL A 9 -8.70 -10.90 -10.21
CA VAL A 9 -7.75 -10.52 -9.16
C VAL A 9 -7.75 -9.00 -8.95
N ARG A 10 -7.83 -8.21 -10.03
CA ARG A 10 -7.97 -6.76 -9.95
C ARG A 10 -9.26 -6.36 -9.23
N THR A 11 -10.39 -6.96 -9.60
CA THR A 11 -11.68 -6.71 -8.93
C THR A 11 -11.63 -7.08 -7.46
N LEU A 12 -10.96 -8.18 -7.09
CA LEU A 12 -10.74 -8.52 -5.68
C LEU A 12 -9.92 -7.43 -4.96
N ALA A 13 -8.83 -6.94 -5.56
CA ALA A 13 -8.05 -5.86 -4.96
C ALA A 13 -8.90 -4.60 -4.74
N GLU A 14 -9.68 -4.17 -5.74
CA GLU A 14 -10.61 -3.04 -5.65
C GLU A 14 -11.64 -3.21 -4.52
N LEU A 15 -12.20 -4.41 -4.36
CA LEU A 15 -13.10 -4.75 -3.24
C LEU A 15 -12.39 -4.66 -1.89
N GLY A 16 -11.12 -5.09 -1.82
CA GLY A 16 -10.29 -4.95 -0.61
C GLY A 16 -10.10 -3.49 -0.21
N PHE A 17 -9.77 -2.62 -1.17
CA PHE A 17 -9.66 -1.18 -0.94
C PHE A 17 -10.98 -0.55 -0.51
N MET A 18 -12.11 -0.92 -1.14
CA MET A 18 -13.44 -0.46 -0.74
C MET A 18 -13.84 -0.93 0.67
N ALA A 19 -13.41 -2.12 1.09
CA ALA A 19 -13.65 -2.60 2.44
C ALA A 19 -12.83 -1.78 3.46
N LEU A 20 -11.56 -1.48 3.16
CA LEU A 20 -10.71 -0.62 4.00
C LEU A 20 -11.30 0.78 4.17
N SER A 21 -11.71 1.44 3.10
CA SER A 21 -12.27 2.81 3.16
C SER A 21 -13.58 2.90 3.95
N ARG A 22 -14.23 1.76 4.21
CA ARG A 22 -15.44 1.65 5.04
C ARG A 22 -15.15 1.15 6.47
N GLY A 23 -13.89 1.09 6.88
CA GLY A 23 -13.48 0.57 8.19
C GLY A 23 -13.67 -0.94 8.37
N GLN A 24 -13.89 -1.69 7.29
CA GLN A 24 -14.16 -3.13 7.33
C GLN A 24 -12.86 -3.95 7.26
N GLY A 25 -11.92 -3.67 8.16
CA GLY A 25 -10.56 -4.24 8.13
C GLY A 25 -10.51 -5.77 8.07
N ALA A 26 -11.36 -6.48 8.83
CA ALA A 26 -11.42 -7.94 8.80
C ALA A 26 -11.84 -8.51 7.43
N LYS A 27 -12.76 -7.82 6.73
CA LYS A 27 -13.18 -8.23 5.37
C LYS A 27 -12.07 -7.93 4.36
N ALA A 28 -11.45 -6.76 4.46
CA ALA A 28 -10.30 -6.40 3.63
C ALA A 28 -9.17 -7.43 3.77
N ALA A 29 -8.85 -7.86 5.00
CA ALA A 29 -7.84 -8.88 5.27
C ALA A 29 -8.14 -10.19 4.54
N ALA A 30 -9.39 -10.67 4.62
CA ALA A 30 -9.79 -11.90 3.94
C ALA A 30 -9.69 -11.77 2.40
N ILE A 31 -10.06 -10.62 1.85
CA ILE A 31 -9.99 -10.35 0.42
C ILE A 31 -8.53 -10.32 -0.07
N PHE A 32 -7.65 -9.60 0.62
CA PHE A 32 -6.24 -9.51 0.23
C PHE A 32 -5.48 -10.83 0.42
N ALA A 33 -5.86 -11.65 1.40
CA ALA A 33 -5.37 -13.03 1.50
C ALA A 33 -5.77 -13.85 0.26
N GLY A 34 -6.98 -13.64 -0.27
CA GLY A 34 -7.42 -14.23 -1.53
C GLY A 34 -6.61 -13.75 -2.74
N VAL A 35 -6.33 -12.45 -2.84
CA VAL A 35 -5.45 -11.86 -3.88
C VAL A 35 -4.06 -12.49 -3.83
N GLN A 36 -3.46 -12.58 -2.63
CA GLN A 36 -2.15 -13.19 -2.44
C GLN A 36 -2.14 -14.67 -2.80
N ALA A 37 -3.18 -15.43 -2.44
CA ALA A 37 -3.29 -16.83 -2.81
C ALA A 37 -3.44 -17.03 -4.32
N ALA A 38 -4.13 -16.11 -5.01
CA ALA A 38 -4.32 -16.15 -6.45
C ALA A 38 -3.06 -15.73 -7.24
N ARG A 39 -2.24 -14.84 -6.69
CA ARG A 39 -0.99 -14.33 -7.28
C ARG A 39 0.13 -14.23 -6.22
N PRO A 40 0.70 -15.37 -5.78
CA PRO A 40 1.65 -15.39 -4.67
C PRO A 40 3.00 -14.73 -4.97
N ALA A 41 3.32 -14.53 -6.25
CA ALA A 41 4.54 -13.87 -6.70
C ALA A 41 4.37 -12.35 -6.89
N GLU A 42 3.14 -11.83 -6.84
CA GLU A 42 2.85 -10.42 -7.07
C GLU A 42 2.72 -9.65 -5.75
N GLU A 43 3.15 -8.39 -5.76
CA GLU A 43 3.18 -7.54 -4.56
C GLU A 43 1.79 -7.11 -4.06
N ALA A 44 0.75 -7.14 -4.91
CA ALA A 44 -0.58 -6.58 -4.61
C ALA A 44 -1.23 -7.17 -3.33
N GLY A 45 -1.13 -8.48 -3.12
CA GLY A 45 -1.68 -9.14 -1.93
C GLY A 45 -0.96 -8.70 -0.65
N PHE A 46 0.37 -8.57 -0.72
CA PHE A 46 1.19 -8.12 0.41
C PHE A 46 0.99 -6.64 0.71
N ILE A 47 0.84 -5.80 -0.31
CA ILE A 47 0.49 -4.39 -0.17
C ILE A 47 -0.86 -4.26 0.54
N GLY A 48 -1.86 -5.02 0.11
CA GLY A 48 -3.17 -5.08 0.77
C GLY A 48 -3.09 -5.47 2.24
N ALA A 49 -2.28 -6.49 2.59
CA ALA A 49 -2.06 -6.90 3.97
C ALA A 49 -1.42 -5.79 4.82
N ALA A 50 -0.43 -5.06 4.28
CA ALA A 50 0.18 -3.93 4.99
C ALA A 50 -0.80 -2.76 5.19
N LEU A 51 -1.72 -2.53 4.24
CA LEU A 51 -2.76 -1.52 4.38
C LEU A 51 -3.78 -1.87 5.47
N VAL A 52 -4.10 -3.16 5.63
CA VAL A 52 -4.91 -3.64 6.76
C VAL A 52 -4.18 -3.37 8.08
N ASP A 53 -2.88 -3.65 8.16
CA ASP A 53 -2.06 -3.35 9.34
C ASP A 53 -2.06 -1.84 9.64
N LEU A 54 -1.92 -0.99 8.62
CA LEU A 54 -1.97 0.47 8.75
C LEU A 54 -3.32 0.95 9.29
N ALA A 55 -4.43 0.43 8.75
CA ALA A 55 -5.79 0.76 9.22
C ALA A 55 -6.04 0.30 10.66
N ALA A 56 -5.39 -0.78 11.10
CA ALA A 56 -5.45 -1.27 12.48
C ALA A 56 -4.48 -0.56 13.44
N GLY A 57 -3.68 0.40 12.96
CA GLY A 57 -2.64 1.07 13.76
C GLY A 57 -1.38 0.22 14.01
N ASN A 58 -1.28 -0.95 13.39
CA ASN A 58 -0.12 -1.85 13.47
C ASN A 58 0.99 -1.42 12.50
N TYR A 59 1.52 -0.22 12.69
CA TYR A 59 2.50 0.37 11.76
C TYR A 59 3.79 -0.46 11.64
N ALA A 60 4.24 -1.07 12.73
CA ALA A 60 5.41 -1.95 12.74
C ALA A 60 5.20 -3.20 11.88
N GLY A 61 3.98 -3.76 11.88
CA GLY A 61 3.59 -4.86 11.01
C GLY A 61 3.66 -4.47 9.54
N ALA A 62 3.06 -3.33 9.18
CA ALA A 62 3.07 -2.81 7.82
C ALA A 62 4.49 -2.57 7.29
N VAL A 63 5.36 -1.92 8.07
CA VAL A 63 6.76 -1.69 7.71
C VAL A 63 7.51 -3.01 7.50
N ARG A 64 7.30 -4.00 8.38
CA ARG A 64 7.94 -5.32 8.25
C ARG A 64 7.49 -6.05 7.00
N THR A 65 6.19 -6.04 6.69
CA THR A 65 5.63 -6.66 5.48
C THR A 65 6.22 -6.01 4.22
N MET A 66 6.23 -4.68 4.17
CA MET A 66 6.79 -3.94 3.03
C MET A 66 8.27 -4.24 2.83
N ARG A 67 9.11 -4.20 3.88
CA ARG A 67 10.55 -4.46 3.77
C ARG A 67 10.91 -5.89 3.34
N ALA A 68 9.97 -6.84 3.41
CA ALA A 68 10.18 -8.20 2.94
C ALA A 68 9.98 -8.35 1.41
N LEU A 69 9.42 -7.35 0.74
CA LEU A 69 9.20 -7.33 -0.69
C LEU A 69 10.40 -6.74 -1.45
N PRO A 70 10.58 -7.07 -2.73
CA PRO A 70 11.51 -6.36 -3.60
C PRO A 70 11.23 -4.85 -3.62
N PRO A 71 12.27 -3.99 -3.65
CA PRO A 71 12.10 -2.55 -3.62
C PRO A 71 11.67 -2.01 -4.99
N THR A 72 10.39 -2.15 -5.31
CA THR A 72 9.75 -1.50 -6.47
C THR A 72 9.30 -0.09 -6.09
N ASP A 73 9.07 0.78 -7.07
CA ASP A 73 8.54 2.13 -6.79
C ASP A 73 7.21 2.07 -6.03
N THR A 74 6.31 1.14 -6.41
CA THR A 74 5.04 0.89 -5.71
C THR A 74 5.28 0.55 -4.24
N GLN A 75 6.14 -0.45 -4.00
CA GLN A 75 6.47 -0.92 -2.66
C GLN A 75 7.07 0.20 -1.82
N GLN A 76 7.97 1.00 -2.41
CA GLN A 76 8.64 2.10 -1.74
C GLN A 76 7.66 3.20 -1.36
N ALA A 77 6.70 3.54 -2.24
CA ALA A 77 5.65 4.51 -1.92
C ALA A 77 4.80 4.06 -0.71
N PHE A 78 4.37 2.79 -0.67
CA PHE A 78 3.61 2.26 0.47
C PHE A 78 4.45 2.07 1.73
N LEU A 79 5.74 1.73 1.61
CA LEU A 79 6.68 1.69 2.74
C LEU A 79 6.84 3.08 3.35
N ALA A 80 7.00 4.12 2.54
CA ALA A 80 7.10 5.49 3.02
C ALA A 80 5.84 5.92 3.78
N MET A 81 4.65 5.54 3.29
CA MET A 81 3.40 5.77 4.02
C MET A 81 3.40 5.06 5.39
N ALA A 82 3.85 3.80 5.46
CA ALA A 82 3.94 3.08 6.73
C ALA A 82 4.95 3.72 7.70
N LEU A 83 6.10 4.17 7.20
CA LEU A 83 7.12 4.87 7.98
C LEU A 83 6.58 6.21 8.51
N TYR A 84 5.90 6.98 7.68
CA TYR A 84 5.25 8.23 8.08
C TYR A 84 4.29 8.02 9.24
N ARG A 85 3.39 7.02 9.12
CA ARG A 85 2.39 6.68 10.14
C ARG A 85 3.02 6.14 11.43
N SER A 86 4.19 5.51 11.34
CA SER A 86 4.98 5.10 12.50
C SER A 86 5.78 6.24 13.17
N GLY A 87 5.84 7.41 12.52
CA GLY A 87 6.53 8.61 13.03
C GLY A 87 7.89 8.90 12.40
N ASP A 88 8.43 8.01 11.57
CA ASP A 88 9.69 8.21 10.85
C ASP A 88 9.46 9.04 9.56
N ARG A 89 9.15 10.32 9.77
CA ARG A 89 8.81 11.25 8.68
C ARG A 89 10.01 11.54 7.77
N ALA A 90 11.22 11.53 8.31
CA ALA A 90 12.43 11.82 7.56
C ALA A 90 12.70 10.73 6.52
N ALA A 91 12.68 9.45 6.94
CA ALA A 91 12.87 8.33 6.03
C ALA A 91 11.73 8.24 5.00
N ALA A 92 10.48 8.47 5.41
CA ALA A 92 9.35 8.50 4.50
C ALA A 92 9.53 9.54 3.39
N ARG A 93 9.96 10.75 3.75
CA ARG A 93 10.19 11.84 2.79
C ARG A 93 11.32 11.53 1.81
N GLU A 94 12.43 10.98 2.29
CA GLU A 94 13.57 10.59 1.45
C GLU A 94 13.14 9.58 0.37
N ILE A 95 12.43 8.52 0.78
CA ILE A 95 11.96 7.47 -0.13
C ILE A 95 11.01 8.03 -1.17
N LEU A 96 10.05 8.89 -0.80
CA LEU A 96 9.10 9.44 -1.78
C LEU A 96 9.77 10.36 -2.81
N LEU A 97 10.80 11.11 -2.41
CA LEU A 97 11.59 11.89 -3.35
C LEU A 97 12.36 11.01 -4.32
N GLU A 98 12.89 9.88 -3.86
CA GLU A 98 13.54 8.89 -4.72
C GLU A 98 12.54 8.30 -5.72
N VAL A 99 11.37 7.85 -5.25
CA VAL A 99 10.29 7.31 -6.11
C VAL A 99 9.87 8.33 -7.18
N MET A 100 9.73 9.61 -6.82
CA MET A 100 9.41 10.66 -7.80
C MET A 100 10.48 10.83 -8.90
N GLN A 101 11.75 10.50 -8.60
CA GLN A 101 12.83 10.56 -9.57
C GLN A 101 12.91 9.30 -10.44
N THR A 102 12.66 8.12 -9.87
CA THR A 102 12.80 6.82 -10.55
C THR A 102 11.56 6.41 -11.34
N ALA A 103 10.37 6.81 -10.89
CA ALA A 103 9.10 6.43 -11.50
C ALA A 103 8.78 7.19 -12.80
N GLY A 104 9.30 8.41 -12.96
CA GLY A 104 8.99 9.26 -14.12
C GLY A 104 7.49 9.57 -14.23
N ASP A 105 6.87 9.23 -15.36
CA ASP A 105 5.42 9.43 -15.60
C ASP A 105 4.55 8.24 -15.15
N ARG A 106 5.13 7.23 -14.48
CA ARG A 106 4.36 6.10 -13.95
C ARG A 106 3.42 6.56 -12.82
N PRO A 107 2.31 5.84 -12.57
CA PRO A 107 1.36 6.16 -11.50
C PRO A 107 2.01 6.30 -10.12
N ASP A 108 3.11 5.58 -9.88
CA ASP A 108 3.87 5.61 -8.62
C ASP A 108 4.39 7.02 -8.29
N ALA A 109 4.78 7.81 -9.31
CA ALA A 109 5.21 9.19 -9.13
C ALA A 109 4.05 10.11 -8.69
N ALA A 110 2.82 9.83 -9.16
CA ALA A 110 1.63 10.55 -8.75
C ALA A 110 1.27 10.24 -7.29
N LEU A 111 1.25 8.95 -6.93
CA LEU A 111 1.04 8.51 -5.55
C LEU A 111 2.09 9.11 -4.61
N ALA A 112 3.37 9.08 -5.00
CA ALA A 112 4.44 9.60 -4.16
C ALA A 112 4.32 11.10 -3.92
N ARG A 113 3.91 11.86 -4.95
CA ARG A 113 3.63 13.30 -4.84
C ARG A 113 2.46 13.58 -3.90
N GLU A 114 1.36 12.84 -4.01
CA GLU A 114 0.20 12.99 -3.12
C GLU A 114 0.57 12.73 -1.66
N LEU A 115 1.31 11.65 -1.40
CA LEU A 115 1.79 11.33 -0.06
C LEU A 115 2.73 12.40 0.51
N LEU A 116 3.59 13.00 -0.33
CA LEU A 116 4.45 14.12 0.10
C LEU A 116 3.64 15.36 0.51
N VAL A 117 2.57 15.68 -0.21
CA VAL A 117 1.67 16.78 0.17
C VAL A 117 0.98 16.50 1.51
N GLU A 118 0.57 15.26 1.76
CA GLU A 118 0.00 14.84 3.06
C GLU A 118 1.06 14.95 4.19
N LEU A 119 2.29 14.52 3.94
CA LEU A 119 3.43 14.61 4.86
C LEU A 119 3.75 16.05 5.28
N ASP A 120 3.69 16.99 4.33
CA ASP A 120 3.93 18.41 4.56
C ASP A 120 2.75 19.10 5.29
N GLY A 121 1.68 18.35 5.59
CA GLY A 121 0.53 18.81 6.37
C GLY A 121 -0.45 19.69 5.58
N VAL A 122 -0.41 19.62 4.25
CA VAL A 122 -1.20 20.46 3.36
C VAL A 122 -2.50 19.76 2.91
N ALA A 123 -2.65 18.44 3.15
CA ALA A 123 -3.82 17.63 2.76
C ALA A 123 -4.45 16.82 3.91
N GLU A 124 -5.72 16.45 3.76
CA GLU A 124 -6.39 15.49 4.66
C GLU A 124 -5.85 14.06 4.46
N PRO A 125 -5.82 13.21 5.51
CA PRO A 125 -5.25 11.86 5.42
C PRO A 125 -6.02 10.95 4.46
N MET A 126 -5.32 10.27 3.55
CA MET A 126 -5.93 9.38 2.55
C MET A 126 -6.69 8.18 3.16
N PHE A 127 -6.31 7.72 4.35
CA PHE A 127 -6.96 6.63 5.08
C PHE A 127 -7.24 7.03 6.54
N ARG A 128 -8.49 7.42 6.81
CA ARG A 128 -9.04 7.63 8.17
C ARG A 128 -9.61 6.33 8.74
#